data_AF-D1PS55-F1
#
_entry.id   AF-D1PS55-F1
#
_cell.length_a   1.000
_cell.length_b   1.000
_cell.length_c   1.000
_cell.angle_alpha   90.00
_cell.angle_beta   90.00
_cell.angle_gamma   90.00
#
_symmetry.space_group_name_H-M   'P 1'
#
loop_
_entity.id
_entity.type
_entity.pdbx_description
1 polymer ?
#
loop_
_entity_poly.entity_id
_entity_poly.type
_entity_poly.pdbx_seq_one_letter_code
_entity_poly.pdbx_strand_id
1 'polypeptide(L)'
;MDWASIGRNIRQYRLERDLRQEDLAEAVGVSTNYMGMVERGEKTPSLETLVAILNALEISADMVLTDVVDSGYTVKQSLLAEKVGRLPAAERERIYAVVEVLVAHAGH
;
A
#
# COMPACT_ATOMS: atom_id res chain seq x y z
N MET A 1 -4.09 8.97 11.09
CA MET A 1 -4.56 8.07 10.02
C MET A 1 -4.98 8.95 8.85
N ASP A 2 -4.19 8.94 7.78
CA ASP A 2 -4.45 9.75 6.59
C ASP A 2 -5.40 9.02 5.63
N TRP A 3 -6.68 9.35 5.72
CA TRP A 3 -7.73 8.76 4.87
C TRP A 3 -7.63 9.17 3.40
N ALA A 4 -6.99 10.30 3.09
CA ALA A 4 -6.77 10.68 1.70
C ALA A 4 -5.77 9.73 1.03
N SER A 5 -4.72 9.33 1.75
CA SER A 5 -3.75 8.32 1.26
C SER A 5 -4.38 6.94 1.13
N ILE A 6 -5.14 6.49 2.14
CA ILE A 6 -5.88 5.22 2.08
C ILE A 6 -6.85 5.19 0.89
N GLY A 7 -7.63 6.25 0.70
CA GLY A 7 -8.58 6.37 -0.41
C GLY A 7 -7.89 6.29 -1.79
N ARG A 8 -6.74 6.96 -1.94
CA ARG A 8 -5.93 6.88 -3.17
C ARG A 8 -5.42 5.46 -3.43
N ASN A 9 -4.97 4.74 -2.40
CA ASN A 9 -4.49 3.36 -2.54
C ASN A 9 -5.65 2.42 -2.96
N ILE A 10 -6.83 2.56 -2.35
CA ILE A 10 -8.04 1.82 -2.77
C ILE A 10 -8.35 2.09 -4.25
N ARG A 11 -8.34 3.36 -4.66
CA ARG A 11 -8.58 3.76 -6.05
C ARG A 11 -7.55 3.15 -7.00
N GLN A 12 -6.27 3.17 -6.63
CA GLN A 12 -5.20 2.60 -7.42
C GLN A 12 -5.44 1.11 -7.67
N TYR A 13 -5.62 0.32 -6.61
CA TYR A 13 -5.83 -1.14 -6.73
C TYR A 13 -7.13 -1.52 -7.44
N ARG A 14 -8.17 -0.67 -7.34
CA ARG A 14 -9.39 -0.82 -8.14
C ARG A 14 -9.08 -0.67 -9.64
N LEU A 15 -8.34 0.38 -10.01
CA LEU A 15 -7.98 0.64 -11.41
C LEU A 15 -7.03 -0.42 -11.98
N GLU A 16 -6.11 -0.95 -11.19
CA GLU A 16 -5.23 -2.07 -11.59
C GLU A 16 -5.99 -3.36 -11.90
N ARG A 17 -7.24 -3.48 -11.44
CA ARG A 17 -8.15 -4.61 -11.71
C ARG A 17 -9.19 -4.30 -12.78
N ASP A 18 -9.04 -3.18 -13.48
CA ASP A 18 -9.99 -2.70 -14.50
C ASP A 18 -11.43 -2.54 -13.99
N LEU A 19 -11.61 -2.38 -12.67
CA LEU A 19 -12.92 -2.21 -12.05
C LEU A 19 -13.36 -0.75 -12.10
N ARG A 20 -14.63 -0.52 -12.41
CA ARG A 20 -15.30 0.77 -12.23
C ARG A 20 -15.67 0.97 -10.76
N GLN A 21 -15.97 2.20 -10.38
CA GLN A 21 -16.45 2.48 -9.01
C GLN A 21 -17.76 1.75 -8.70
N GLU A 22 -18.62 1.56 -9.70
CA GLU A 22 -19.87 0.81 -9.58
C GLU A 22 -19.60 -0.67 -9.28
N ASP A 23 -18.65 -1.29 -9.99
CA ASP A 23 -18.29 -2.71 -9.79
C ASP A 23 -17.80 -2.97 -8.35
N LEU A 24 -16.89 -2.12 -7.85
CA LEU A 24 -16.39 -2.26 -6.47
C LEU A 24 -17.47 -1.96 -5.43
N ALA A 25 -18.32 -0.96 -5.69
CA ALA A 25 -19.42 -0.61 -4.78
C ALA A 25 -20.44 -1.76 -4.66
N GLU A 26 -20.78 -2.40 -5.78
CA GLU A 26 -21.65 -3.57 -5.83
C GLU A 26 -21.05 -4.74 -5.06
N ALA A 27 -19.78 -5.07 -5.29
CA ALA A 27 -19.08 -6.16 -4.59
C ALA A 27 -19.02 -5.97 -3.07
N VAL A 28 -18.96 -4.72 -2.61
CA VAL A 28 -18.89 -4.36 -1.19
C VAL A 28 -20.28 -4.16 -0.56
N GLY A 29 -21.33 -3.99 -1.37
CA GLY A 29 -22.69 -3.72 -0.90
C GLY A 29 -22.92 -2.29 -0.44
N VAL A 30 -22.29 -1.31 -1.10
CA VAL A 30 -22.45 0.13 -0.81
C VAL A 30 -22.85 0.91 -2.06
N SER A 31 -23.22 2.18 -1.91
CA SER A 31 -23.51 3.02 -3.08
C SER A 31 -22.23 3.45 -3.82
N THR A 32 -22.31 3.58 -5.15
CA THR A 32 -21.21 4.09 -5.98
C THR A 32 -20.73 5.47 -5.51
N ASN A 33 -21.66 6.36 -5.11
CA ASN A 33 -21.30 7.67 -4.56
C ASN A 33 -20.50 7.56 -3.26
N TYR A 34 -20.89 6.64 -2.37
CA TYR A 34 -20.15 6.38 -1.14
C TYR A 34 -18.75 5.84 -1.43
N MET A 35 -18.61 4.88 -2.35
CA MET A 35 -17.30 4.38 -2.80
C MET A 35 -16.43 5.52 -3.34
N GLY A 36 -17.01 6.42 -4.13
CA GLY A 36 -16.31 7.61 -4.62
C GLY A 36 -15.84 8.55 -3.51
N MET A 37 -16.65 8.79 -2.48
CA MET A 37 -16.25 9.59 -1.31
C MET A 37 -15.13 8.91 -0.50
N VAL A 38 -15.15 7.58 -0.39
CA VAL A 38 -14.09 6.80 0.28
C VAL A 38 -12.77 6.93 -0.50
N GLU A 39 -12.79 6.75 -1.82
CA GLU A 39 -11.59 6.89 -2.65
C GLU A 39 -10.95 8.28 -2.62
N ARG A 40 -11.77 9.33 -2.41
CA ARG A 40 -11.28 10.71 -2.26
C ARG A 40 -10.89 11.05 -0.82
N GLY A 41 -11.07 10.15 0.14
CA GLY A 41 -10.81 10.39 1.56
C GLY A 41 -11.83 11.31 2.24
N GLU A 42 -12.96 11.62 1.58
CA GLU A 42 -14.04 12.46 2.10
C GLU A 42 -14.91 11.72 3.12
N LYS A 43 -14.94 10.38 3.03
CA LYS A 43 -15.61 9.51 3.99
C LYS A 43 -14.69 8.42 4.49
N THR A 44 -14.73 8.22 5.79
CA THR A 44 -14.09 7.11 6.48
C THR A 44 -15.05 5.91 6.49
N PRO A 45 -14.68 4.75 5.90
CA PRO A 45 -15.45 3.53 6.02
C PRO A 45 -15.40 2.95 7.43
N SER A 46 -16.41 2.14 7.79
CA SER A 46 -16.29 1.29 8.98
C SER A 46 -15.21 0.23 8.75
N LEU A 47 -14.76 -0.43 9.83
CA LEU A 47 -13.77 -1.50 9.70
C LEU A 47 -14.31 -2.66 8.86
N GLU A 48 -15.59 -3.01 9.03
CA GLU A 48 -16.27 -4.05 8.25
C GLU A 48 -16.29 -3.70 6.76
N THR A 49 -16.64 -2.46 6.41
CA THR A 49 -16.62 -1.99 5.03
C THR A 49 -15.21 -1.97 4.45
N LEU A 50 -14.21 -1.55 5.23
CA LEU A 50 -12.82 -1.59 4.79
C LEU A 50 -12.37 -3.02 4.51
N VAL A 51 -12.65 -3.97 5.40
CA VAL A 51 -12.33 -5.39 5.17
C VAL A 51 -13.03 -5.93 3.93
N ALA A 52 -14.30 -5.58 3.71
CA ALA A 52 -15.02 -5.96 2.50
C ALA A 52 -14.38 -5.38 1.22
N ILE A 53 -13.92 -4.12 1.26
CA ILE A 53 -13.16 -3.51 0.16
C ILE A 53 -11.87 -4.29 -0.11
N LEU A 54 -11.08 -4.59 0.92
CA LEU A 54 -9.82 -5.32 0.78
C LEU A 54 -10.03 -6.71 0.19
N ASN A 55 -11.08 -7.42 0.63
CA ASN A 55 -11.43 -8.73 0.10
C ASN A 55 -11.91 -8.66 -1.35
N ALA A 56 -12.78 -7.70 -1.69
CA ALA A 56 -13.26 -7.50 -3.06
C ALA A 56 -12.13 -7.13 -4.02
N LEU A 57 -11.12 -6.42 -3.51
CA LEU A 57 -9.90 -6.12 -4.24
C LEU A 57 -8.85 -7.22 -4.12
N GLU A 58 -9.03 -8.33 -3.39
CA GLU A 58 -8.01 -9.37 -3.21
C GLU A 58 -6.62 -8.82 -2.81
N ILE A 59 -6.57 -7.87 -1.88
CA ILE A 59 -5.34 -7.23 -1.39
C ILE A 59 -5.22 -7.32 0.12
N SER A 60 -3.99 -7.27 0.63
CA SER A 60 -3.76 -7.21 2.07
C SER A 60 -3.98 -5.80 2.63
N ALA A 61 -4.23 -5.71 3.94
CA ALA A 61 -4.31 -4.44 4.63
C ALA A 61 -3.00 -3.64 4.51
N ASP A 62 -1.83 -4.30 4.56
CA ASP A 62 -0.53 -3.64 4.41
C ASP A 62 -0.40 -2.89 3.09
N MET A 63 -0.97 -3.42 2.00
CA MET A 63 -0.92 -2.78 0.69
C MET A 63 -1.70 -1.45 0.70
N VAL A 64 -2.90 -1.44 1.27
CA VAL A 64 -3.73 -0.23 1.36
C VAL A 64 -3.23 0.76 2.40
N LEU A 65 -2.60 0.28 3.46
CA LEU A 65 -2.08 1.11 4.54
C LEU A 65 -0.62 1.56 4.30
N THR A 66 -0.04 1.23 3.14
CA THR A 66 1.28 1.74 2.72
C THR A 66 1.32 3.26 2.88
N ASP A 67 2.36 3.78 3.53
CA ASP A 67 2.59 5.20 3.88
C ASP A 67 1.70 5.78 5.01
N VAL A 68 0.85 4.97 5.63
CA VAL A 68 0.02 5.37 6.78
C VAL A 68 0.46 4.68 8.08
N VAL A 69 1.26 3.60 7.96
CA VAL A 69 1.84 2.85 9.07
C VAL A 69 3.36 3.01 9.08
N ASP A 70 3.89 3.74 10.06
CA ASP A 70 5.35 3.94 10.23
C ASP A 70 6.10 2.61 10.41
N SER A 71 5.47 1.64 11.07
CA SER A 71 6.05 0.34 11.39
C SER A 71 6.18 -0.61 10.19
N GLY A 72 5.40 -0.43 9.11
CA GLY A 72 5.53 -1.25 7.89
C GLY A 72 6.89 -1.04 7.19
N TYR A 73 7.41 0.20 7.25
CA TYR A 73 8.75 0.54 6.79
C TYR A 73 9.82 -0.03 7.70
N THR A 74 9.67 0.10 9.03
CA THR A 74 10.61 -0.48 10.01
C THR A 74 10.72 -1.99 9.87
N VAL A 75 9.61 -2.68 9.60
CA VAL A 75 9.59 -4.13 9.39
C VAL A 75 10.25 -4.51 8.06
N LYS A 76 9.93 -3.86 6.93
CA LYS A 76 10.62 -4.11 5.65
C LYS A 76 12.12 -3.81 5.72
N GLN A 77 12.53 -2.73 6.39
CA GLN A 77 13.94 -2.41 6.65
C GLN A 77 14.61 -3.50 7.49
N SER A 78 13.95 -3.98 8.54
CA SER A 78 14.47 -5.04 9.41
C SER A 78 14.63 -6.36 8.66
N LEU A 79 13.64 -6.76 7.86
CA LEU A 79 13.73 -7.98 7.03
C LEU A 79 14.79 -7.86 5.93
N LEU A 80 14.93 -6.70 5.30
CA LEU A 80 15.96 -6.49 4.28
C LEU A 80 17.35 -6.54 4.91
N ALA A 81 17.56 -5.87 6.05
CA ALA A 81 18.80 -5.91 6.80
C ALA A 81 19.16 -7.34 7.24
N GLU A 82 18.18 -8.11 7.72
CA GLU A 82 18.35 -9.52 8.09
C GLU A 82 18.77 -10.39 6.88
N LYS A 83 18.07 -10.24 5.74
CA LYS A 83 18.40 -10.97 4.50
C LYS A 83 19.80 -10.63 4.00
N VAL A 84 20.15 -9.34 3.96
CA VAL A 84 21.47 -8.86 3.53
C VAL A 84 22.57 -9.32 4.49
N GLY A 85 22.30 -9.37 5.79
CA GLY A 85 23.22 -9.87 6.81
C GLY A 85 23.58 -11.35 6.64
N ARG A 86 22.68 -12.15 6.08
CA ARG A 86 22.90 -13.59 5.81
C ARG A 86 23.72 -13.87 4.54
N LEU A 87 23.97 -12.87 3.69
CA LEU A 87 24.69 -13.07 2.44
C LEU A 87 26.21 -13.15 2.64
N PRO A 88 26.95 -13.82 1.72
CA PRO A 88 28.40 -13.73 1.66
C PRO A 88 28.90 -12.28 1.56
N ALA A 89 30.08 -12.00 2.12
CA ALA A 89 30.61 -10.63 2.20
C ALA A 89 30.63 -9.91 0.84
N ALA A 90 31.10 -10.58 -0.21
CA ALA A 90 31.16 -10.00 -1.55
C ALA A 90 29.78 -9.64 -2.15
N GLU A 91 28.72 -10.37 -1.81
CA GLU A 91 27.35 -10.07 -2.24
C GLU A 91 26.79 -8.87 -1.48
N ARG A 92 27.02 -8.85 -0.16
CA ARG A 92 26.59 -7.75 0.72
C ARG A 92 27.23 -6.42 0.32
N GLU A 93 28.54 -6.39 0.05
CA GLU A 93 29.26 -5.19 -0.42
C GLU A 93 28.66 -4.63 -1.72
N ARG A 94 28.34 -5.51 -2.68
CA ARG A 94 27.71 -5.07 -3.94
C ARG A 94 26.33 -4.46 -3.72
N ILE A 95 25.52 -5.05 -2.84
CA ILE A 95 24.19 -4.54 -2.53
C ILE A 95 24.29 -3.16 -1.86
N TYR A 96 25.19 -2.99 -0.88
CA TYR A 96 25.38 -1.70 -0.23
C TYR A 96 25.83 -0.62 -1.21
N ALA A 97 26.78 -0.92 -2.10
CA ALA A 97 27.22 0.03 -3.12
C ALA A 97 26.07 0.53 -4.02
N VAL A 98 25.17 -0.37 -4.44
CA VAL A 98 24.00 0.02 -5.25
C VAL A 98 23.03 0.88 -4.44
N VAL A 99 22.76 0.51 -3.18
CA VAL A 99 21.88 1.28 -2.30
C VAL A 99 22.44 2.67 -2.06
N GLU A 100 23.73 2.82 -1.79
CA GLU A 100 24.40 4.11 -1.63
C GLU A 100 24.25 4.99 -2.88
N VAL A 101 24.44 4.41 -4.06
CA VAL A 101 24.24 5.13 -5.33
C VAL A 101 22.79 5.59 -5.47
N LEU A 102 21.81 4.72 -5.23
CA LEU A 102 20.39 5.09 -5.35
C LEU A 102 20.00 6.17 -4.34
N VAL A 103 20.50 6.10 -3.10
CA VAL A 103 20.27 7.10 -2.05
C VAL A 103 20.87 8.45 -2.43
N ALA A 104 22.09 8.47 -2.99
CA ALA A 104 22.74 9.70 -3.43
C ALA A 104 21.95 10.43 -4.55
N HIS A 105 21.13 9.71 -5.32
CA HIS A 105 20.32 10.28 -6.40
C HIS A 105 18.87 10.59 -6.01
N ALA A 106 18.41 10.16 -4.83
CA ALA A 106 17.02 10.33 -4.40
C ALA A 106 16.68 11.75 -3.88
N GLY A 107 17.68 12.62 -3.72
CA GLY A 107 17.55 13.97 -3.15
C GLY A 107 17.64 15.13 -4.15
N HIS A 108 17.47 14.88 -5.45
CA HIS A 108 17.47 15.89 -6.51
C HIS A 108 16.10 16.00 -7.19
#